data_AF-A0A4Q7AXG8-F1
#
_entry.id   AF-A0A4Q7AXG8-F1
#
_cell.length_a   1.000
_cell.length_b   1.000
_cell.length_c   1.000
_cell.angle_alpha   90.00
_cell.angle_beta   90.00
_cell.angle_gamma   90.00
#
_symmetry.space_group_name_H-M   'P 1'
#
loop_
_entity.id
_entity.type
_entity.pdbx_description
1 polymer ?
#
loop_
_entity_poly.entity_id
_entity_poly.type
_entity_poly.pdbx_seq_one_letter_code
_entity_poly.pdbx_strand_id
1 'polypeptide(L)'
;MISTITAEQRLFLQNTTHLTRRDQTRAFNERFSENKSVNSIKLYCNRNGIHTGRTGYFLKGGIPLNKGKKNGPCPHAKPTGYEVVGPGGYILIKTLEGWAFKSRYIWEQHNGQIPKDHQIIFKNGNSKDTNIENLLMVKRKVLLHANKVYSKVRNSENGEIIFLLSELKLKELELSQ
;
A
#
# COMPACT_ATOMS: atom_id res chain seq x y z
N MET A 1 23.58 23.57 -38.48
CA MET A 1 23.77 22.66 -39.63
C MET A 1 23.04 21.35 -39.36
N ILE A 2 22.04 21.00 -40.18
CA ILE A 2 21.38 19.69 -40.10
C ILE A 2 22.43 18.68 -40.58
N SER A 3 22.81 17.73 -39.74
CA SER A 3 23.76 16.70 -40.15
C SER A 3 23.11 15.79 -41.20
N THR A 4 23.43 16.03 -42.47
CA THR A 4 22.92 15.24 -43.59
C THR A 4 23.60 13.88 -43.57
N ILE A 5 22.86 12.84 -43.19
CA ILE A 5 23.29 11.45 -43.33
C ILE A 5 23.23 11.07 -44.81
N THR A 6 24.32 10.53 -45.35
CA THR A 6 24.42 10.13 -46.76
C THR A 6 23.59 8.88 -47.08
N ALA A 7 23.39 8.58 -48.37
CA ALA A 7 22.65 7.39 -48.78
C ALA A 7 23.29 6.09 -48.29
N GLU A 8 24.62 5.99 -48.33
CA GLU A 8 25.38 4.83 -47.83
C GLU A 8 25.24 4.67 -46.32
N GLN A 9 25.36 5.78 -45.58
CA GLN A 9 25.18 5.81 -44.13
C GLN A 9 23.75 5.41 -43.71
N ARG A 10 22.74 5.83 -44.48
CA ARG A 10 21.36 5.39 -44.27
C ARG A 10 21.20 3.90 -44.48
N LEU A 11 21.77 3.34 -45.55
CA LEU A 11 21.72 1.92 -45.85
C LEU A 11 22.36 1.10 -44.72
N PHE A 12 23.48 1.57 -44.18
CA PHE A 12 24.09 0.96 -43.00
C PHE A 12 23.14 0.92 -41.78
N LEU A 13 22.45 2.03 -41.50
CA LEU A 13 21.48 2.09 -40.40
C LEU A 13 20.27 1.17 -40.60
N GLN A 14 19.86 0.93 -41.85
CA GLN A 14 18.80 -0.03 -42.19
C GLN A 14 19.25 -1.49 -41.96
N ASN A 15 20.48 -1.82 -42.35
CA ASN A 15 21.02 -3.18 -42.21
C ASN A 15 21.39 -3.56 -40.77
N THR A 16 21.56 -2.58 -39.89
CA THR A 16 21.99 -2.77 -38.48
C THR A 16 20.85 -2.63 -37.46
N THR A 17 19.58 -2.71 -37.90
CA THR A 17 18.40 -2.58 -37.04
C THR A 17 18.29 -3.63 -35.93
N HIS A 18 18.96 -4.78 -36.08
CA HIS A 18 19.04 -5.82 -35.06
C HIS A 18 19.85 -5.39 -33.82
N LEU A 19 20.77 -4.43 -33.94
CA LEU A 19 21.57 -3.90 -32.83
C LEU A 19 20.77 -2.94 -31.93
N THR A 20 21.24 -2.72 -30.71
CA THR A 20 20.70 -1.63 -29.87
C THR A 20 21.12 -0.28 -30.47
N ARG A 21 20.42 0.82 -30.16
CA ARG A 21 20.80 2.16 -30.69
C ARG A 21 22.19 2.60 -30.24
N ARG A 22 22.61 2.18 -29.06
CA ARG A 22 23.96 2.43 -28.53
C ARG A 22 25.00 1.70 -29.39
N ASP A 23 24.82 0.40 -29.59
CA ASP A 23 25.77 -0.41 -30.37
C ASP A 23 25.77 -0.01 -31.85
N GLN A 24 24.60 0.30 -32.41
CA GLN A 24 24.46 0.81 -33.77
C GLN A 24 25.21 2.13 -33.97
N THR A 25 25.14 3.05 -32.99
CA THR A 25 25.86 4.33 -33.06
C THR A 25 27.37 4.13 -32.95
N ARG A 26 27.82 3.21 -32.09
CA ARG A 26 29.24 2.84 -32.00
C ARG A 26 29.76 2.30 -33.34
N ALA A 27 29.07 1.31 -33.91
CA ALA A 27 29.46 0.71 -35.20
C ALA A 27 29.37 1.73 -36.36
N PHE A 28 28.43 2.67 -36.30
CA PHE A 28 28.31 3.76 -37.26
C PHE A 28 29.52 4.70 -37.21
N ASN A 29 29.88 5.15 -36.01
CA ASN A 29 31.02 6.05 -35.79
C ASN A 29 32.34 5.39 -36.18
N GLU A 30 32.52 4.11 -35.85
CA GLU A 30 33.71 3.32 -36.23
C GLU A 30 33.82 3.15 -37.75
N ARG A 31 32.71 2.85 -38.43
CA ARG A 31 32.71 2.57 -39.88
C ARG A 31 32.93 3.82 -40.73
N PHE A 32 32.36 4.95 -40.34
CA PHE A 32 32.39 6.19 -41.13
C PHE A 32 33.34 7.25 -40.54
N SER A 33 34.13 6.90 -39.52
CA SER A 33 35.02 7.81 -38.79
C SER A 33 34.29 9.08 -38.33
N GLU A 34 33.06 8.93 -37.86
CA GLU A 34 32.21 10.02 -37.37
C GLU A 34 32.13 10.04 -35.84
N ASN A 35 31.62 11.14 -35.28
CA ASN A 35 31.36 11.28 -33.86
C ASN A 35 29.92 11.71 -33.61
N LYS A 36 28.95 10.89 -34.05
CA LYS A 36 27.53 11.14 -33.79
C LYS A 36 27.15 10.68 -32.39
N SER A 37 26.32 11.48 -31.73
CA SER A 37 25.70 11.07 -30.47
C SER A 37 24.60 10.03 -30.73
N VAL A 38 24.37 9.17 -29.74
CA VAL A 38 23.27 8.18 -29.79
C VAL A 38 21.92 8.85 -30.03
N ASN A 39 21.71 10.04 -29.47
CA ASN A 39 20.49 10.82 -29.68
C ASN A 39 20.35 11.34 -31.11
N SER A 40 21.44 11.77 -31.75
CA SER A 40 21.43 12.20 -33.16
C SER A 40 21.00 11.06 -34.09
N ILE A 41 21.62 9.89 -33.94
CA ILE A 41 21.27 8.68 -34.71
C ILE A 41 19.84 8.23 -34.41
N LYS A 42 19.42 8.22 -33.14
CA LYS A 42 18.05 7.87 -32.73
C LYS A 42 17.01 8.78 -33.39
N LEU A 43 17.20 10.10 -33.34
CA LEU A 43 16.27 11.07 -33.94
C LEU A 43 16.20 10.91 -35.46
N TYR A 44 17.34 10.73 -36.13
CA TYR A 44 17.37 10.45 -37.57
C TYR A 44 16.58 9.19 -37.90
N CYS A 45 16.83 8.08 -37.19
CA CYS A 45 16.19 6.81 -37.45
C CYS A 45 14.67 6.87 -37.20
N ASN A 46 14.23 7.59 -36.16
CA ASN A 46 12.80 7.82 -35.90
C ASN A 46 12.12 8.59 -37.04
N ARG A 47 12.77 9.64 -37.56
CA ARG A 47 12.23 10.44 -38.69
C ARG A 47 12.17 9.65 -40.00
N ASN A 48 13.03 8.64 -40.16
CA ASN A 48 13.14 7.84 -41.38
C ASN A 48 12.52 6.44 -41.27
N GLY A 49 11.77 6.14 -40.21
CA GLY A 49 11.10 4.85 -40.01
C GLY A 49 12.04 3.66 -39.80
N ILE A 50 13.31 3.89 -39.45
CA ILE A 50 14.30 2.84 -39.22
C ILE A 50 14.18 2.38 -37.76
N HIS A 51 13.29 1.44 -37.47
CA HIS A 51 13.06 0.92 -36.11
C HIS A 51 13.86 -0.36 -35.82
N THR A 52 14.20 -0.64 -34.56
CA THR A 52 14.93 -1.87 -34.18
C THR A 52 14.02 -3.09 -33.95
N GLY A 53 12.72 -2.97 -34.27
CA GLY A 53 11.71 -4.00 -33.97
C GLY A 53 11.39 -4.21 -32.49
N ARG A 54 12.13 -3.57 -31.56
CA ARG A 54 11.89 -3.65 -30.12
C ARG A 54 10.84 -2.64 -29.72
N THR A 55 9.66 -3.10 -29.35
CA THR A 55 8.50 -2.25 -29.03
C THR A 55 8.32 -2.00 -27.53
N GLY A 56 8.98 -2.78 -26.68
CA GLY A 56 8.83 -2.71 -25.22
C GLY A 56 7.50 -3.25 -24.70
N TYR A 57 6.58 -3.66 -25.59
CA TYR A 57 5.33 -4.30 -25.21
C TYR A 57 5.55 -5.77 -24.86
N PHE A 58 4.83 -6.25 -23.86
CA PHE A 58 4.67 -7.67 -23.62
C PHE A 58 3.84 -8.28 -24.75
N LEU A 59 4.26 -9.46 -25.24
CA LEU A 59 3.51 -10.19 -26.25
C LEU A 59 2.12 -10.55 -25.72
N LYS A 60 1.09 -10.33 -26.54
CA LYS A 60 -0.30 -10.69 -26.19
C LYS A 60 -0.37 -12.20 -25.94
N GLY A 61 -0.87 -12.59 -24.77
CA GLY A 61 -0.91 -14.00 -24.32
C GLY A 61 0.34 -14.47 -23.57
N GLY A 62 1.36 -13.63 -23.40
CA GLY A 62 2.54 -13.94 -22.59
C GLY A 62 2.16 -14.16 -21.12
N ILE A 63 2.67 -15.24 -20.54
CA ILE A 63 2.54 -15.51 -19.11
C ILE A 63 3.58 -14.65 -18.36
N PRO A 64 3.17 -13.77 -17.43
CA PRO A 64 4.12 -13.04 -16.61
C PRO A 64 5.04 -13.99 -15.84
N LEU A 65 6.31 -13.62 -15.68
CA LEU A 65 7.33 -14.44 -15.00
C LEU A 65 6.95 -14.83 -13.56
N ASN A 66 6.09 -14.02 -12.92
CA ASN A 66 5.61 -14.21 -11.56
C ASN A 66 4.25 -14.93 -11.49
N LYS A 67 3.62 -15.30 -12.62
CA LYS A 67 2.34 -16.01 -12.61
C LYS A 67 2.52 -17.37 -11.93
N GLY A 68 1.79 -17.61 -10.84
CA GLY A 68 1.86 -18.86 -10.07
C GLY A 68 3.09 -18.99 -9.16
N LYS A 69 4.00 -18.01 -9.12
CA LYS A 69 5.11 -18.00 -8.17
C LYS A 69 4.70 -17.18 -6.96
N LYS A 70 4.77 -17.79 -5.77
CA LYS A 70 4.69 -17.04 -4.51
C LYS A 70 5.95 -16.19 -4.42
N ASN A 71 5.81 -14.88 -4.27
CA ASN A 71 6.93 -14.05 -3.87
C ASN A 71 7.49 -14.65 -2.57
N GLY A 72 8.82 -14.80 -2.48
CA GLY A 72 9.48 -15.32 -1.28
C GLY A 72 9.15 -14.48 -0.02
N PRO A 73 9.70 -14.85 1.15
CA PRO A 73 9.50 -14.09 2.37
C PRO A 73 9.77 -12.60 2.12
N CYS A 74 8.81 -11.74 2.50
CA CYS A 74 8.99 -10.30 2.36
C CYS A 74 10.25 -9.91 3.16
N PRO A 75 11.26 -9.28 2.55
CA PRO A 75 12.50 -8.92 3.24
C PRO A 75 12.27 -7.92 4.39
N HIS A 76 11.08 -7.31 4.45
CA HIS A 76 10.67 -6.38 5.50
C HIS A 76 9.59 -6.95 6.43
N ALA A 77 9.44 -8.29 6.46
CA ALA A 77 8.56 -8.94 7.42
C ALA A 77 8.98 -8.60 8.86
N LYS A 78 8.04 -8.08 9.64
CA LYS A 78 8.26 -7.74 11.05
C LYS A 78 8.08 -8.98 11.93
N PRO A 79 8.88 -9.13 13.00
CA PRO A 79 8.73 -10.23 13.94
C PRO A 79 7.41 -10.14 14.72
N THR A 80 6.94 -11.26 15.24
CA THR A 80 5.82 -11.31 16.19
C THR A 80 6.12 -10.41 17.40
N GLY A 81 5.12 -9.67 17.88
CA GLY A 81 5.25 -8.67 18.93
C GLY A 81 5.63 -7.26 18.46
N TYR A 82 6.01 -7.09 17.19
CA TYR A 82 6.34 -5.76 16.66
C TYR A 82 5.11 -4.84 16.64
N GLU A 83 5.29 -3.60 17.09
CA GLU A 83 4.22 -2.60 17.18
C GLU A 83 4.37 -1.51 16.12
N VAL A 84 3.25 -1.10 15.55
CA VAL A 84 3.18 0.04 14.63
C VAL A 84 1.99 0.92 14.94
N VAL A 85 2.13 2.22 14.70
CA VAL A 85 0.99 3.13 14.64
C VAL A 85 0.30 2.91 13.30
N GLY A 86 -0.91 2.35 13.35
CA GLY A 86 -1.76 2.08 12.21
C GLY A 86 -2.66 3.27 11.82
N PRO A 87 -3.63 3.03 10.92
CA PRO A 87 -4.59 4.03 10.50
C PRO A 87 -5.37 4.60 11.70
N GLY A 88 -5.64 5.90 11.71
CA GLY A 88 -6.40 6.55 12.80
C GLY A 88 -5.66 6.63 14.14
N GLY A 89 -4.35 6.37 14.18
CA GLY A 89 -3.52 6.51 15.37
C GLY A 89 -3.57 5.32 16.34
N TYR A 90 -4.27 4.24 15.99
CA TYR A 90 -4.34 3.01 16.79
C TYR A 90 -3.03 2.23 16.72
N ILE A 91 -2.65 1.57 17.81
CA ILE A 91 -1.49 0.68 17.83
C ILE A 91 -1.91 -0.71 17.30
N LEU A 92 -1.17 -1.21 16.31
CA LEU A 92 -1.25 -2.57 15.81
C LEU A 92 -0.07 -3.38 16.34
N ILE A 93 -0.32 -4.63 16.70
CA ILE A 93 0.70 -5.61 17.10
C ILE A 93 0.76 -6.74 16.07
N LYS A 94 1.97 -7.17 15.72
CA LYS A 94 2.19 -8.31 14.84
C LYS A 94 1.95 -9.61 15.61
N THR A 95 0.95 -10.38 15.23
CA THR A 95 0.67 -11.73 15.75
C THR A 95 1.09 -12.79 14.73
N LEU A 96 1.04 -14.08 15.12
CA LEU A 96 1.27 -15.21 14.20
C LEU A 96 0.26 -15.23 13.04
N GLU A 97 -0.97 -14.79 13.29
CA GLU A 97 -2.07 -14.79 12.31
C GLU A 97 -2.10 -13.52 11.44
N GLY A 98 -1.34 -12.48 11.78
CA GLY A 98 -1.37 -11.23 11.02
C GLY A 98 -1.09 -10.00 11.86
N TRP A 99 -1.72 -8.89 11.51
CA TRP A 99 -1.71 -7.66 12.32
C TRP A 99 -3.03 -7.58 13.06
N ALA A 100 -2.98 -7.36 14.38
CA ALA A 100 -4.15 -7.18 15.22
C ALA A 100 -4.07 -5.83 15.95
N PHE A 101 -5.22 -5.26 16.33
CA PHE A 101 -5.23 -4.09 17.21
C PHE A 101 -4.70 -4.48 18.59
N LYS A 102 -3.73 -3.72 19.10
CA LYS A 102 -3.10 -4.00 20.40
C LYS A 102 -4.10 -3.98 21.55
N SER A 103 -5.06 -3.04 21.54
CA SER A 103 -6.14 -3.00 22.53
C SER A 103 -6.98 -4.27 22.52
N ARG A 104 -7.37 -4.75 21.33
CA ARG A 104 -8.12 -5.99 21.18
C ARG A 104 -7.32 -7.20 21.68
N TYR A 105 -6.05 -7.27 21.28
CA TYR A 105 -5.13 -8.33 21.68
C TYR A 105 -4.98 -8.39 23.21
N ILE A 106 -4.68 -7.27 23.86
CA ILE A 106 -4.53 -7.20 25.33
C ILE A 106 -5.83 -7.59 26.03
N TRP A 107 -6.98 -7.08 25.55
CA TRP A 107 -8.26 -7.44 26.13
C TRP A 107 -8.54 -8.93 26.01
N GLU A 108 -8.28 -9.53 24.84
CA GLU A 108 -8.51 -10.97 24.62
C GLU A 108 -7.60 -11.86 25.47
N GLN A 109 -6.37 -11.41 25.77
CA GLN A 109 -5.48 -12.11 26.70
C GLN A 109 -5.98 -12.12 28.15
N HIS A 110 -6.63 -11.03 28.60
CA HIS A 110 -7.10 -10.90 29.99
C HIS A 110 -8.52 -11.44 30.20
N ASN A 111 -9.44 -11.19 29.27
CA ASN A 111 -10.89 -11.42 29.45
C ASN A 111 -11.46 -12.50 28.51
N GLY A 112 -10.67 -13.02 27.56
CA GLY A 112 -11.09 -14.04 26.61
C GLY A 112 -11.67 -13.49 25.31
N GLN A 113 -12.47 -14.28 24.59
CA GLN A 113 -12.91 -13.90 23.25
C GLN A 113 -13.95 -12.76 23.27
N ILE A 114 -13.78 -11.77 22.40
CA ILE A 114 -14.75 -10.68 22.24
C ILE A 114 -15.93 -11.20 21.40
N PRO A 115 -17.17 -11.16 21.92
CA PRO A 115 -18.33 -11.62 21.16
C PRO A 115 -18.57 -10.74 19.93
N LYS A 116 -19.17 -11.32 18.89
CA LYS A 116 -19.34 -10.65 17.58
C LYS A 116 -19.96 -9.26 17.72
N ASP A 117 -20.92 -9.04 18.61
CA ASP A 117 -21.65 -7.78 18.76
C ASP A 117 -21.05 -6.79 19.77
N HIS A 118 -19.83 -7.05 20.22
CA HIS A 118 -19.09 -6.17 21.13
C HIS A 118 -17.93 -5.48 20.42
N GLN A 119 -17.50 -4.36 21.00
CA GLN A 119 -16.34 -3.59 20.58
C GLN A 119 -15.53 -3.18 21.80
N ILE A 120 -14.21 -3.11 21.64
CA ILE A 120 -13.32 -2.53 22.65
C ILE A 120 -13.19 -1.05 22.39
N ILE A 121 -13.39 -0.27 23.44
CA ILE A 121 -13.29 1.18 23.44
C ILE A 121 -12.27 1.64 24.49
N PHE A 122 -11.74 2.84 24.30
CA PHE A 122 -10.84 3.50 25.24
C PHE A 122 -11.66 4.45 26.11
N LYS A 123 -11.66 4.22 27.43
CA LYS A 123 -12.39 5.05 28.40
C LYS A 123 -11.96 6.51 28.27
N ASN A 124 -10.66 6.76 28.24
CA ASN A 124 -10.10 8.12 28.09
C ASN A 124 -10.08 8.66 26.65
N GLY A 125 -10.51 7.87 25.66
CA GLY A 125 -10.48 8.25 24.24
C GLY A 125 -9.08 8.30 23.60
N ASN A 126 -8.02 7.94 24.33
CA ASN A 126 -6.66 7.88 23.82
C ASN A 126 -6.36 6.50 23.22
N SER A 127 -6.27 6.41 21.89
CA SER A 127 -6.03 5.17 21.15
C SER A 127 -4.65 4.53 21.36
N LYS A 128 -3.73 5.24 22.03
CA LYS A 128 -2.39 4.75 22.38
C LYS A 128 -2.33 4.16 23.79
N ASP A 129 -3.27 4.51 24.65
CA ASP A 129 -3.32 4.01 26.02
C ASP A 129 -3.99 2.64 26.05
N THR A 130 -3.17 1.61 25.90
CA THR A 130 -3.61 0.21 25.80
C THR A 130 -3.60 -0.55 27.13
N ASN A 131 -3.55 0.17 28.25
CA ASN A 131 -3.68 -0.42 29.58
C ASN A 131 -5.06 -1.08 29.75
N ILE A 132 -5.11 -2.28 30.33
CA ILE A 132 -6.36 -3.04 30.48
C ILE A 132 -7.45 -2.25 31.21
N GLU A 133 -7.08 -1.45 32.22
CA GLU A 133 -7.99 -0.59 32.99
C GLU A 133 -8.67 0.50 32.15
N ASN A 134 -8.02 0.94 31.07
CA ASN A 134 -8.54 1.94 30.13
C ASN A 134 -9.40 1.30 29.01
N LEU A 135 -9.41 -0.03 28.91
CA LEU A 135 -10.19 -0.75 27.91
C LEU A 135 -11.54 -1.17 28.47
N LEU A 136 -12.60 -0.84 27.76
CA LEU A 136 -13.96 -1.24 28.11
C LEU A 136 -14.59 -2.00 26.94
N MET A 137 -15.20 -3.14 27.22
CA MET A 137 -15.99 -3.88 26.24
C MET A 137 -17.43 -3.37 26.26
N VAL A 138 -17.94 -2.91 25.12
CA VAL A 138 -19.30 -2.40 25.00
C VAL A 138 -20.05 -3.07 23.86
N LYS A 139 -21.37 -3.24 24.00
CA LYS A 139 -22.23 -3.66 22.89
C LYS A 139 -22.24 -2.58 21.80
N ARG A 140 -22.31 -2.98 20.52
CA ARG A 140 -22.39 -2.03 19.41
C ARG A 140 -23.56 -1.05 19.50
N LYS A 141 -24.71 -1.49 20.02
CA LYS A 141 -25.88 -0.62 20.25
C LYS A 141 -25.58 0.49 21.27
N VAL A 142 -24.88 0.17 22.35
CA VAL A 142 -24.46 1.12 23.39
C VAL A 142 -23.48 2.14 22.79
N LEU A 143 -22.48 1.67 22.04
CA LEU A 143 -21.53 2.54 21.34
C LEU A 143 -22.23 3.48 20.35
N LEU A 144 -23.19 2.98 19.58
CA LEU A 144 -23.97 3.77 18.63
C LEU A 144 -24.77 4.87 19.35
N HIS A 145 -25.49 4.51 20.42
CA HIS A 145 -26.24 5.46 21.24
C HIS A 145 -25.31 6.53 21.83
N ALA A 146 -24.18 6.11 22.41
CA ALA A 146 -23.21 7.00 23.01
C ALA A 146 -22.67 8.04 22.01
N ASN A 147 -22.28 7.60 20.81
CA ASN A 147 -21.80 8.50 19.76
C ASN A 147 -22.90 9.44 19.24
N LYS A 148 -24.15 8.98 19.17
CA LYS A 148 -25.28 9.79 18.72
C LYS A 148 -25.65 10.89 19.73
N VAL A 149 -25.70 10.55 21.01
CA VAL A 149 -26.25 11.43 22.06
C VAL A 149 -25.17 12.26 22.74
N TYR A 150 -24.02 11.66 23.06
CA TYR A 150 -23.03 12.24 23.96
C TYR A 150 -21.72 12.65 23.27
N SER A 151 -21.62 12.58 21.94
CA SER A 151 -20.38 12.92 21.21
C SER A 151 -19.83 14.31 21.50
N LYS A 152 -20.70 15.31 21.74
CA LYS A 152 -20.29 16.70 22.03
C LYS A 152 -19.78 16.91 23.44
N VAL A 153 -20.18 16.06 24.39
CA VAL A 153 -19.83 16.18 25.81
C VAL A 153 -18.74 15.20 26.24
N ARG A 154 -18.39 14.24 25.38
CA ARG A 154 -17.37 13.22 25.67
C ARG A 154 -15.98 13.83 25.77
N ASN A 155 -15.29 13.52 26.86
CA ASN A 155 -13.88 13.85 27.11
C ASN A 155 -13.17 12.64 27.76
N SER A 156 -11.91 12.83 28.19
CA SER A 156 -11.09 11.75 28.76
C SER A 156 -11.54 11.29 30.15
N GLU A 157 -12.28 12.11 30.89
CA GLU A 157 -12.68 11.84 32.27
C GLU A 157 -14.06 11.16 32.33
N ASN A 158 -14.98 11.54 31.44
CA ASN A 158 -16.37 11.09 31.49
C ASN A 158 -16.71 9.96 30.52
N GLY A 159 -15.73 9.41 29.80
CA GLY A 159 -15.98 8.41 28.78
C GLY A 159 -16.67 7.16 29.32
N GLU A 160 -16.18 6.60 30.43
CA GLU A 160 -16.81 5.44 31.09
C GLU A 160 -18.26 5.74 31.51
N ILE A 161 -18.49 6.92 32.10
CA ILE A 161 -19.83 7.38 32.52
C ILE A 161 -20.79 7.41 31.34
N ILE A 162 -20.36 7.94 30.19
CA ILE A 162 -21.19 8.02 28.98
C ILE A 162 -21.64 6.64 28.48
N PHE A 163 -20.75 5.65 28.52
CA PHE A 163 -21.09 4.29 28.10
C PHE A 163 -22.04 3.61 29.09
N LEU A 164 -21.83 3.80 30.40
CA LEU A 164 -22.74 3.31 31.45
C LEU A 164 -24.14 3.95 31.33
N LEU A 165 -24.22 5.27 31.15
CA LEU A 165 -25.48 5.99 30.93
C LEU A 165 -26.21 5.48 29.68
N SER A 166 -25.47 5.26 28.59
CA SER A 166 -26.04 4.71 27.36
C SER A 166 -26.56 3.29 27.54
N GLU A 167 -25.87 2.46 28.34
CA GLU A 167 -26.33 1.11 28.65
C GLU A 167 -27.60 1.12 29.52
N LEU A 168 -27.64 1.96 30.55
CA LEU A 168 -28.83 2.13 31.41
C LEU A 168 -30.04 2.58 30.60
N LYS A 169 -29.86 3.59 29.72
CA LYS A 169 -30.95 4.12 28.91
C LYS A 169 -31.52 3.09 27.94
N LEU A 170 -30.65 2.28 27.34
CA LEU A 170 -31.10 1.20 26.45
C LEU A 170 -31.85 0.10 27.20
N LYS A 171 -31.42 -0.27 28.41
CA LYS A 171 -32.14 -1.23 29.27
C LYS A 171 -33.51 -0.71 29.72
N GLU A 172 -33.61 0.57 30.07
CA GLU A 172 -34.89 1.20 30.43
C GLU A 172 -35.89 1.12 29.27
N LEU A 173 -35.43 1.41 28.04
CA LEU A 173 -36.25 1.30 26.83
C LEU A 173 -36.71 -0.14 26.57
N GLU A 174 -35.82 -1.12 26.76
CA GLU A 174 -36.15 -2.56 26.61
C GLU A 174 -37.19 -3.04 27.63
N LEU A 175 -37.22 -2.49 28.85
CA LEU A 175 -38.19 -2.84 29.90
C LEU A 175 -39.54 -2.14 29.74
N SER A 176 -39.59 -1.04 28.99
CA SER A 176 -40.81 -0.26 28.74
C SER A 176 -41.67 -0.77 27.56
N GLN A 177 -41.22 -1.83 26.89
CA GLN A 177 -41.87 -2.47 25.74
C GLN A 177 -42.52 -3.80 26.13
#